data_AF-A0AAE6BJ61-F1
#
_entry.id   AF-A0AAE6BJ61-F1
#
_cell.length_a   1.000
_cell.length_b   1.000
_cell.length_c   1.000
_cell.angle_alpha   90.00
_cell.angle_beta   90.00
_cell.angle_gamma   90.00
#
_symmetry.space_group_name_H-M   'P 1'
#
loop_
_entity.id
_entity.type
_entity.pdbx_description
1 polymer ?
#
loop_
_entity_poly.entity_id
_entity_poly.type
_entity_poly.pdbx_seq_one_letter_code
_entity_poly.pdbx_strand_id
1 'polypeptide(L)'
;MSKERIPLNLEGFAPAPKTASKERKEEIATEAVESGFSARHAVSQPTSTVASVQESAEPRRRGRKRSTNRNVPFAVKLRIETNDAIYDMADKLECSAIAEVIELAIGALEAEIAQGKNPRERAAARAGKVGI
;
A
#
# COMPACT_ATOMS: atom_id res chain seq x y z
N MET A 1 15.24 39.27 -2.96
CA MET A 1 15.77 38.26 -2.03
C MET A 1 16.15 37.03 -2.82
N SER A 2 17.39 36.95 -3.30
CA SER A 2 17.91 35.80 -4.06
C SER A 2 17.93 34.56 -3.15
N LYS A 3 17.30 33.46 -3.60
CA LYS A 3 17.39 32.15 -2.95
C LYS A 3 18.69 31.50 -3.37
N GLU A 4 19.81 31.94 -2.80
CA GLU A 4 21.08 31.27 -2.98
C GLU A 4 21.08 30.00 -2.14
N ARG A 5 21.01 28.84 -2.81
CA ARG A 5 21.15 27.53 -2.17
C ARG A 5 22.64 27.33 -1.88
N ILE A 6 22.98 27.16 -0.60
CA ILE A 6 24.35 26.84 -0.17
C ILE A 6 24.71 25.47 -0.74
N PRO A 7 25.74 25.35 -1.59
CA PRO A 7 26.18 24.06 -2.09
C PRO A 7 26.86 23.28 -0.96
N LEU A 8 26.30 22.12 -0.60
CA LEU A 8 26.96 21.19 0.31
C LEU A 8 28.11 20.52 -0.45
N ASN A 9 29.35 20.84 -0.06
CA ASN A 9 30.52 20.17 -0.59
C ASN A 9 30.65 18.77 0.05
N LEU A 10 30.44 17.73 -0.75
CA LEU A 10 30.55 16.32 -0.35
C LEU A 10 31.89 15.71 -0.77
N GLU A 11 32.80 16.50 -1.36
CA GLU A 11 34.14 16.07 -1.72
C GLU A 11 34.93 15.77 -0.44
N GLY A 12 35.15 14.48 -0.17
CA GLY A 12 35.85 13.99 1.03
C GLY A 12 34.98 13.17 1.99
N PHE A 13 33.65 13.16 1.79
CA PHE A 13 32.77 12.28 2.57
C PHE A 13 32.75 10.86 1.99
N ALA A 14 33.87 10.14 2.16
CA ALA A 14 34.01 8.73 1.81
C ALA A 14 34.25 7.88 3.07
N PRO A 15 33.22 7.70 3.94
CA PRO A 15 33.38 6.85 5.11
C PRO A 15 33.65 5.42 4.67
N ALA A 16 34.88 4.95 4.85
CA ALA A 16 35.23 3.57 4.62
C ALA A 16 34.51 2.68 5.64
N PRO A 17 33.90 1.57 5.23
CA PRO A 17 33.30 0.63 6.18
C PRO A 17 34.40 0.10 7.10
N LYS A 18 34.30 0.40 8.40
CA LYS A 18 35.16 -0.21 9.41
C LYS A 18 34.81 -1.70 9.46
N THR A 19 35.60 -2.52 8.78
CA THR A 19 35.49 -3.97 8.90
C THR A 19 35.92 -4.36 10.31
N ALA A 20 35.00 -4.96 11.07
CA ALA A 20 35.35 -5.49 12.38
C ALA A 20 36.44 -6.56 12.25
N SER A 21 37.42 -6.54 13.16
CA SER A 21 38.43 -7.60 13.27
C SER A 21 37.76 -8.95 13.56
N LYS A 22 38.43 -10.06 13.25
CA LYS A 22 37.90 -11.41 13.49
C LYS A 22 37.59 -11.63 14.98
N GLU A 23 38.49 -11.19 15.85
CA GLU A 23 38.34 -11.24 17.32
C GLU A 23 37.06 -10.54 17.77
N ARG A 24 36.79 -9.34 17.26
CA ARG A 24 35.58 -8.59 17.62
C ARG A 24 34.30 -9.24 17.11
N LYS A 25 34.36 -9.99 16.00
CA LYS A 25 33.21 -10.76 15.49
C LYS A 25 32.93 -11.98 16.36
N GLU A 26 33.97 -12.60 16.92
CA GLU A 26 33.85 -13.72 17.84
C GLU A 26 33.27 -13.27 19.18
N GLU A 27 33.72 -12.14 19.71
CA GLU A 27 33.13 -11.51 20.92
C GLU A 27 31.63 -11.21 20.74
N ILE A 28 31.25 -10.58 19.61
CA ILE A 28 29.85 -10.30 19.30
C ILE A 28 29.03 -11.61 19.16
N ALA A 29 29.63 -12.66 18.60
CA ALA A 29 28.96 -13.95 18.47
C ALA A 29 28.71 -14.58 19.84
N THR A 30 29.66 -14.47 20.78
CA THR A 30 29.49 -14.96 22.15
C THR A 30 28.42 -14.17 22.91
N GLU A 31 28.43 -12.83 22.83
CA GLU A 31 27.41 -11.98 23.46
C GLU A 31 26.00 -12.21 22.88
N ALA A 32 25.90 -12.46 21.57
CA ALA A 32 24.63 -12.76 20.90
C ALA A 32 24.03 -14.09 21.39
N VAL A 33 24.85 -15.11 21.65
CA VAL A 33 24.39 -16.39 22.21
C VAL A 33 23.92 -16.22 23.66
N GLU A 34 24.66 -15.47 24.48
CA GLU A 34 24.29 -15.21 25.87
C GLU A 34 22.99 -14.40 26.02
N SER A 35 22.76 -13.45 25.10
CA SER A 35 21.53 -12.63 25.06
C SER A 35 20.34 -13.31 24.40
N GLY A 36 20.48 -14.58 23.96
CA GLY A 36 19.41 -15.35 23.30
C GLY A 36 19.12 -14.93 21.86
N PHE A 37 19.98 -14.11 21.25
CA PHE A 37 19.87 -13.68 19.86
C PHE A 37 20.57 -14.69 18.93
N SER A 38 19.81 -15.67 18.43
CA SER A 38 20.33 -16.64 17.46
C SER A 38 20.51 -15.97 16.08
N ALA A 39 21.75 -15.62 15.73
CA ALA A 39 22.09 -15.17 14.39
C ALA A 39 22.01 -16.36 13.41
N ARG A 40 21.03 -16.33 12.50
CA ARG A 40 20.98 -17.25 11.34
C ARG A 40 22.07 -16.83 10.36
N HIS A 41 23.27 -17.40 10.47
CA HIS A 41 24.29 -17.25 9.45
C HIS A 41 23.77 -17.82 8.13
N ALA A 42 23.60 -16.97 7.11
CA ALA A 42 23.40 -17.42 5.74
C ALA A 42 24.69 -18.15 5.32
N VAL A 43 24.57 -19.44 5.00
CA VAL A 43 25.67 -20.22 4.43
C VAL A 43 26.03 -19.60 3.08
N SER A 44 27.21 -18.98 3.00
CA SER A 44 27.73 -18.39 1.78
C SER A 44 28.40 -19.45 0.92
N GLN A 45 27.75 -19.83 -0.19
CA GLN A 45 28.44 -20.19 -1.43
C GLN A 45 27.52 -19.85 -2.60
N PRO A 46 27.82 -18.81 -3.41
CA PRO A 46 27.22 -18.67 -4.72
C PRO A 46 28.04 -19.51 -5.69
N THR A 47 27.66 -20.77 -5.89
CA THR A 47 28.15 -21.54 -7.05
C THR A 47 27.45 -20.96 -8.27
N SER A 48 28.18 -20.13 -9.03
CA SER A 48 27.77 -19.67 -10.35
C SER A 48 27.87 -20.83 -11.34
N THR A 49 26.88 -21.72 -11.34
CA THR A 49 26.65 -22.65 -12.44
C THR A 49 25.63 -22.02 -13.36
N VAL A 50 26.13 -21.45 -14.47
CA VAL A 50 25.31 -21.14 -15.64
C VAL A 50 24.84 -22.49 -16.20
N ALA A 51 23.59 -22.85 -15.91
CA ALA A 51 22.91 -23.98 -16.52
C ALA A 51 21.56 -23.52 -17.07
N SER A 52 21.47 -23.61 -18.39
CA SER A 52 20.30 -23.56 -19.28
C SER A 52 18.91 -23.65 -18.64
N VAL A 53 18.08 -22.68 -19.05
CA VAL A 53 16.62 -22.72 -19.22
C VAL A 53 15.96 -24.08 -18.94
N GLN A 54 15.28 -24.16 -17.81
CA GLN A 54 13.94 -24.74 -17.71
C GLN A 54 13.23 -24.05 -16.54
N GLU A 55 12.39 -23.06 -16.85
CA GLU A 55 11.47 -22.44 -15.91
C GLU A 55 10.41 -23.47 -15.47
N SER A 56 10.77 -24.37 -14.56
CA SER A 56 9.78 -24.93 -13.65
C SER A 56 9.55 -23.88 -12.58
N ALA A 57 8.60 -22.98 -12.85
CA ALA A 57 8.10 -22.06 -11.85
C ALA A 57 7.67 -22.88 -10.63
N GLU A 58 8.48 -22.87 -9.57
CA GLU A 58 8.05 -23.32 -8.25
C GLU A 58 6.70 -22.66 -8.00
N PRO A 59 5.66 -23.40 -7.56
CA PRO A 59 4.41 -22.77 -7.18
C PRO A 59 4.72 -21.91 -5.96
N ARG A 60 5.02 -20.62 -6.21
CA ARG A 60 5.07 -19.57 -5.20
C ARG A 60 3.85 -19.81 -4.35
N ARG A 61 4.05 -20.21 -3.09
CA ARG A 61 2.95 -20.37 -2.13
C ARG A 61 2.21 -19.05 -2.07
N ARG A 62 1.16 -18.93 -2.88
CA ARG A 62 0.28 -17.78 -2.89
C ARG A 62 -0.36 -17.86 -1.51
N GLY A 63 0.08 -16.99 -0.61
CA GLY A 63 -0.44 -16.93 0.75
C GLY A 63 -1.96 -17.04 0.65
N ARG A 64 -2.51 -18.11 1.24
CA ARG A 64 -3.95 -18.38 1.16
C ARG A 64 -4.61 -17.13 1.70
N LYS A 65 -5.24 -16.32 0.85
CA LYS A 65 -5.96 -15.13 1.28
C LYS A 65 -7.02 -15.65 2.23
N ARG A 66 -6.79 -15.53 3.54
CA ARG A 66 -7.78 -15.84 4.55
C ARG A 66 -8.82 -14.73 4.41
N SER A 67 -9.85 -14.93 3.60
CA SER A 67 -11.00 -14.03 3.61
C SER A 67 -11.73 -14.29 4.91
N THR A 68 -11.72 -13.31 5.80
CA THR A 68 -12.48 -13.35 7.06
C THR A 68 -13.98 -13.17 6.83
N ASN A 69 -14.47 -13.25 5.58
CA ASN A 69 -15.88 -13.10 5.15
C ASN A 69 -16.61 -11.86 5.71
N ARG A 70 -15.87 -10.86 6.20
CA ARG A 70 -16.45 -9.62 6.75
C ARG A 70 -16.42 -8.52 5.71
N ASN A 71 -15.26 -8.27 5.10
CA ASN A 71 -15.09 -7.21 4.09
C ASN A 71 -14.45 -7.77 2.82
N VAL A 72 -14.96 -7.36 1.66
CA VAL A 72 -14.45 -7.73 0.33
C VAL A 72 -13.86 -6.48 -0.33
N PRO A 73 -12.65 -6.55 -0.90
CA PRO A 73 -12.08 -5.40 -1.61
C PRO A 73 -12.94 -5.07 -2.84
N PHE A 74 -13.30 -3.79 -2.96
CA PHE A 74 -14.05 -3.25 -4.10
C PHE A 74 -13.15 -2.29 -4.89
N ALA A 75 -13.04 -2.49 -6.20
CA ALA A 75 -12.23 -1.67 -7.08
C ALA A 75 -13.03 -1.29 -8.32
N VAL A 76 -13.11 0.01 -8.60
CA VAL A 76 -13.82 0.58 -9.74
C VAL A 76 -13.04 1.73 -10.36
N LYS A 77 -13.28 1.97 -11.65
CA LYS A 77 -12.76 3.14 -12.36
C LYS A 77 -13.82 4.23 -12.35
N LEU A 78 -13.47 5.40 -11.81
CA LEU A 78 -14.34 6.56 -11.70
C LEU A 78 -13.71 7.75 -12.44
N ARG A 79 -14.53 8.76 -12.77
CA ARG A 79 -14.02 10.07 -13.16
C ARG A 79 -13.41 10.76 -11.94
N ILE A 80 -12.41 11.61 -12.17
CA ILE A 80 -11.74 12.37 -11.10
C ILE A 80 -12.76 13.18 -10.29
N GLU A 81 -13.65 13.91 -10.97
CA GLU A 81 -14.72 14.70 -10.33
C GLU A 81 -15.61 13.86 -9.40
N THR A 82 -15.94 12.62 -9.81
CA THR A 82 -16.76 11.73 -9.00
C THR A 82 -15.99 11.18 -7.80
N ASN A 83 -14.70 10.87 -7.99
CA ASN A 83 -13.83 10.44 -6.93
C ASN A 83 -13.67 11.53 -5.87
N ASP A 84 -13.40 12.76 -6.28
CA ASP A 84 -13.21 13.89 -5.36
C ASP A 84 -14.51 14.22 -4.61
N ALA A 85 -15.67 14.17 -5.29
CA ALA A 85 -16.96 14.34 -4.65
C ALA A 85 -17.25 13.27 -3.58
N ILE A 86 -16.75 12.04 -3.74
CA ILE A 86 -16.90 10.99 -2.71
C ILE A 86 -16.06 11.33 -1.48
N TYR A 87 -14.83 11.84 -1.64
CA TYR A 87 -14.01 12.29 -0.52
C TYR A 87 -14.63 13.50 0.18
N ASP A 88 -15.13 14.48 -0.57
CA ASP A 88 -15.83 15.63 0.01
C ASP A 88 -17.08 15.21 0.81
N MET A 89 -17.78 14.17 0.36
CA MET A 89 -18.92 13.60 1.10
C MET A 89 -18.48 12.83 2.33
N ALA A 90 -17.38 12.08 2.26
CA ALA A 90 -16.81 11.42 3.42
C ALA A 90 -16.47 12.44 4.52
N ASP A 91 -15.84 13.55 4.15
CA ASP A 91 -15.47 14.60 5.10
C ASP A 91 -16.70 15.28 5.71
N LYS A 92 -17.71 15.62 4.89
CA LYS A 92 -18.93 16.29 5.38
C LYS A 92 -19.82 15.41 6.24
N LEU A 93 -19.79 14.11 6.01
CA LEU A 93 -20.56 13.13 6.78
C LEU A 93 -19.74 12.51 7.92
N GLU A 94 -18.49 12.95 8.10
CA GLU A 94 -17.53 12.45 9.08
C GLU A 94 -17.36 10.91 9.00
N CYS A 95 -17.39 10.38 7.77
CA CYS A 95 -17.23 8.94 7.53
C CYS A 95 -15.80 8.50 7.82
N SER A 96 -15.67 7.38 8.54
CA SER A 96 -14.36 6.79 8.86
C SER A 96 -13.76 6.03 7.67
N ALA A 97 -14.63 5.57 6.76
CA ALA A 97 -14.26 4.85 5.56
C ALA A 97 -15.11 5.29 4.35
N ILE A 98 -14.48 5.33 3.17
CA ILE A 98 -15.18 5.63 1.90
C ILE A 98 -16.35 4.67 1.64
N ALA A 99 -16.22 3.43 2.10
CA ALA A 99 -17.28 2.43 1.97
C ALA A 99 -18.58 2.88 2.64
N GLU A 100 -18.53 3.61 3.76
CA GLU A 100 -19.71 4.11 4.48
C GLU A 100 -20.51 5.09 3.62
N VAL A 101 -19.84 5.97 2.85
CA VAL A 101 -20.50 6.89 1.92
C VAL A 101 -21.28 6.10 0.86
N ILE A 102 -20.72 5.00 0.37
CA ILE A 102 -21.35 4.13 -0.62
C ILE A 102 -22.54 3.39 0.01
N GLU A 103 -22.41 2.86 1.23
CA GLU A 103 -23.49 2.19 1.96
C GLU A 103 -24.67 3.15 2.23
N LEU A 104 -24.40 4.37 2.66
CA LEU A 104 -25.42 5.42 2.84
C LEU A 104 -26.11 5.75 1.51
N ALA A 105 -25.35 5.85 0.41
CA ALA A 105 -25.91 6.09 -0.91
C ALA A 105 -26.79 4.92 -1.37
N ILE A 106 -26.41 3.67 -1.09
CA ILE A 106 -27.22 2.48 -1.38
C ILE A 106 -28.53 2.53 -0.59
N GLY A 107 -28.48 2.77 0.72
CA GLY A 107 -29.70 2.85 1.55
C GLY A 107 -30.66 3.95 1.07
N ALA A 108 -30.13 5.09 0.63
CA ALA A 108 -30.94 6.15 0.03
C ALA A 108 -31.59 5.72 -1.29
N LEU A 109 -30.86 4.99 -2.14
CA LEU A 109 -31.40 4.46 -3.41
C LEU A 109 -32.47 3.40 -3.17
N GLU A 110 -32.27 2.50 -2.20
CA GLU A 110 -33.26 1.50 -1.81
C GLU A 110 -34.55 2.15 -1.30
N ALA A 111 -34.44 3.20 -0.48
CA ALA A 111 -35.58 3.98 -0.02
C ALA A 111 -36.34 4.66 -1.18
N GLU A 112 -35.63 5.19 -2.18
CA GLU A 112 -36.26 5.75 -3.39
C GLU A 112 -37.03 4.69 -4.18
N ILE A 113 -36.44 3.51 -4.36
CA ILE A 113 -37.07 2.38 -5.05
C ILE A 113 -38.31 1.91 -4.30
N ALA A 114 -38.23 1.79 -2.97
CA ALA A 114 -39.37 1.41 -2.13
C ALA A 114 -40.53 2.42 -2.22
N GLN A 115 -40.24 3.70 -2.48
CA GLN A 115 -41.23 4.75 -2.71
C GLN A 115 -41.77 4.78 -4.16
N GLY A 116 -41.34 3.86 -5.02
CA GLY A 116 -41.72 3.81 -6.43
C GLY A 116 -41.10 4.91 -7.28
N LYS A 117 -40.05 5.59 -6.80
CA LYS A 117 -39.32 6.61 -7.56
C LYS A 117 -38.22 5.95 -8.38
N ASN A 118 -38.02 6.42 -9.62
CA ASN A 118 -36.94 5.94 -10.46
C ASN A 118 -35.64 6.73 -10.18
N PRO A 119 -34.62 6.12 -9.53
CA PRO A 119 -33.39 6.84 -9.18
C PRO A 119 -32.61 7.31 -10.42
N ARG A 120 -32.78 6.65 -11.57
CA ARG A 120 -32.12 7.04 -12.83
C ARG A 120 -32.67 8.36 -13.38
N GLU A 121 -33.97 8.60 -13.28
CA GLU A 121 -34.61 9.83 -13.73
C GLU A 121 -34.16 11.02 -12.88
N ARG A 122 -34.08 10.84 -11.55
CA ARG A 122 -33.51 11.84 -10.64
C ARG A 122 -32.05 12.16 -10.98
N ALA A 123 -31.25 11.13 -11.23
CA ALA A 123 -29.84 11.32 -11.59
C ALA A 123 -29.69 12.08 -12.91
N ALA A 124 -30.49 11.75 -13.93
CA ALA A 124 -30.52 12.47 -15.20
C ALA A 124 -30.94 13.94 -15.02
N ALA A 125 -31.97 14.21 -14.21
CA ALA A 125 -32.42 15.57 -13.90
C ALA A 125 -31.36 16.40 -13.16
N ARG A 126 -30.54 15.78 -12.30
CA ARG A 126 -29.41 16.45 -11.64
C ARG A 126 -28.25 16.73 -12.60
N ALA A 127 -27.89 15.76 -13.44
CA ALA A 127 -26.86 15.94 -14.45
C ALA A 127 -27.19 17.10 -15.40
N GLY A 128 -28.46 17.25 -15.78
CA GLY A 128 -28.94 18.38 -16.59
C GLY A 128 -28.92 19.74 -15.90
N LYS A 129 -28.91 19.79 -14.55
CA LYS A 129 -28.85 21.03 -13.76
C LYS A 129 -27.44 21.51 -13.44
N VAL A 130 -26.46 20.62 -13.46
CA VAL A 130 -25.04 20.93 -13.20
C VAL A 130 -24.29 21.34 -14.49
N GLY A 131 -24.92 21.17 -15.65
CA GLY A 131 -24.34 21.47 -16.97
C GLY A 131 -24.68 22.84 -17.56
N ILE A 132 -25.05 23.85 -16.75
CA ILE A 132 -25.23 25.25 -17.17
C ILE A 132 -24.35 26.16 -16.33
#